data_AF-A0A424KBT8-F1
#
_entry.id   AF-A0A424KBT8-F1
#
_cell.length_a   1.000
_cell.length_b   1.000
_cell.length_c   1.000
_cell.angle_alpha   90.00
_cell.angle_beta   90.00
_cell.angle_gamma   90.00
#
_symmetry.space_group_name_H-M   'P 1'
#
loop_
_entity.id
_entity.type
_entity.pdbx_description
1 polymer ?
#
loop_
_entity_poly.entity_id
_entity_poly.type
_entity_poly.pdbx_seq_one_letter_code
_entity_poly.pdbx_strand_id
1 'polypeptide(L)'
;MNKRRNSLKRGFTLIEILIVVVILGILAAIIIPQFTDAAQDAGASSARSQLQTMRSQIELYRVQNNGATPADDGAGAGPWADLVAENYIRSAPNWPNGFESVYSATTGDLTLTFDLTQGPSPDLNGDDAGDSADVTIIEGW
;
A
#
# COMPACT_ATOMS: atom_id res chain seq x y z
N MET A 1 -49.62 47.50 23.84
CA MET A 1 -48.40 47.67 24.66
C MET A 1 -47.50 46.46 24.43
N ASN A 2 -46.58 46.52 23.45
CA ASN A 2 -45.79 45.35 23.02
C ASN A 2 -44.43 45.28 23.73
N LYS A 3 -44.29 44.33 24.64
CA LYS A 3 -43.07 44.04 25.41
C LYS A 3 -42.12 43.21 24.53
N ARG A 4 -41.13 43.85 23.89
CA ARG A 4 -40.10 43.13 23.12
C ARG A 4 -39.20 42.36 24.10
N ARG A 5 -39.20 41.03 24.02
CA ARG A 5 -38.26 40.17 24.75
C ARG A 5 -36.90 40.27 24.06
N ASN A 6 -35.91 40.88 24.73
CA ASN A 6 -34.51 40.81 24.29
C ASN A 6 -34.01 39.37 24.46
N SER A 7 -33.83 38.66 23.36
CA SER A 7 -33.07 37.41 23.36
C SER A 7 -31.60 37.77 23.63
N LEU A 8 -31.08 37.39 24.81
CA LEU A 8 -29.65 37.44 25.09
C LEU A 8 -28.94 36.54 24.07
N LYS A 9 -28.34 37.14 23.04
CA LYS A 9 -27.43 36.43 22.15
C LYS A 9 -26.18 36.10 22.96
N ARG A 10 -26.06 34.85 23.43
CA ARG A 10 -24.81 34.29 23.94
C ARG A 10 -23.87 34.16 22.75
N GLY A 11 -22.84 35.00 22.69
CA GLY A 11 -21.75 34.89 21.74
C GLY A 11 -20.77 33.80 22.19
N PHE A 12 -20.21 33.07 21.22
CA PHE A 12 -19.09 32.17 21.45
C PHE A 12 -17.94 32.93 22.10
N THR A 13 -17.37 32.36 23.15
CA THR A 13 -16.19 32.94 23.78
C THR A 13 -14.94 32.55 22.98
N LEU A 14 -13.97 33.46 22.86
CA LEU A 14 -12.70 33.15 22.20
C LEU A 14 -11.98 31.97 22.89
N ILE A 15 -12.15 31.87 24.22
CA ILE A 15 -11.58 30.78 25.00
C ILE A 15 -12.21 29.41 24.69
N GLU A 16 -13.50 29.37 24.33
CA GLU A 16 -14.16 28.14 23.86
C GLU A 16 -13.53 27.63 22.57
N ILE A 17 -13.32 28.51 21.60
CA ILE A 17 -12.69 28.13 20.34
C ILE A 17 -11.21 27.78 20.55
N LEU A 18 -10.51 28.49 21.42
CA LEU A 18 -9.10 28.21 21.77
C LEU A 18 -8.94 26.79 22.32
N ILE A 19 -9.74 26.40 23.32
CA ILE A 19 -9.63 25.08 23.94
C ILE A 19 -9.98 23.98 22.91
N VAL A 20 -10.99 24.20 22.06
CA VAL A 20 -11.38 23.23 21.03
C VAL A 20 -10.25 23.00 20.03
N VAL A 21 -9.60 24.05 19.50
CA VAL A 21 -8.50 23.86 18.54
C VAL A 21 -7.26 23.23 19.18
N VAL A 22 -7.01 23.48 20.47
CA VAL A 22 -5.94 22.82 21.22
C VAL A 22 -6.21 21.32 21.35
N ILE A 23 -7.44 20.94 21.73
CA ILE A 23 -7.81 19.52 21.84
C ILE A 23 -7.75 18.84 20.46
N LEU A 24 -8.26 19.49 19.40
CA LEU A 24 -8.17 18.96 18.02
C LEU A 24 -6.72 18.80 17.57
N GLY A 25 -5.82 19.72 17.94
CA GLY A 25 -4.39 19.61 17.64
C GLY A 25 -3.73 18.41 18.33
N ILE A 26 -4.03 18.18 19.61
CA ILE A 26 -3.49 17.03 20.37
C ILE A 26 -4.01 15.71 19.78
N LEU A 27 -5.31 15.63 19.50
CA LEU A 27 -5.90 14.42 18.91
C LEU A 27 -5.33 14.12 17.52
N ALA A 28 -5.19 15.14 16.66
CA ALA A 28 -4.60 14.96 15.34
C ALA A 28 -3.16 14.44 15.40
N ALA A 29 -2.34 14.95 16.35
CA ALA A 29 -0.95 14.54 16.49
C ALA A 29 -0.78 13.06 16.87
N ILE A 30 -1.73 12.47 17.62
CA ILE A 30 -1.70 11.06 18.01
C ILE A 30 -2.27 10.16 16.91
N ILE A 31 -3.35 10.59 16.25
CA ILE A 31 -4.10 9.75 15.31
C ILE A 31 -3.38 9.58 13.96
N ILE A 32 -2.72 10.63 13.45
CA ILE A 32 -2.10 10.61 12.12
C ILE A 32 -1.04 9.50 11.96
N PRO A 33 -0.04 9.34 12.86
CA PRO A 33 0.97 8.30 12.70
C PRO A 33 0.38 6.88 12.80
N GLN A 34 -0.61 6.66 13.68
CA GLN A 34 -1.23 5.34 13.82
C GLN A 34 -2.00 4.91 12.56
N PHE A 35 -2.65 5.85 11.87
CA PHE A 35 -3.43 5.54 10.68
C PHE A 35 -2.55 5.22 9.47
N THR A 36 -1.36 5.81 9.37
CA THR A 36 -0.43 5.56 8.25
C THR A 36 0.13 4.15 8.30
N ASP A 37 0.41 3.61 9.49
CA ASP A 37 1.02 2.27 9.64
C ASP A 37 -0.01 1.18 9.29
N ALA A 38 -1.21 1.25 9.85
CA ALA A 38 -2.28 0.30 9.55
C ALA A 38 -2.69 0.28 8.06
N ALA A 39 -2.61 1.42 7.38
CA ALA A 39 -2.88 1.50 5.95
C ALA A 39 -1.78 0.83 5.11
N GLN A 40 -0.52 0.92 5.55
CA GLN A 40 0.63 0.28 4.92
C GLN A 40 0.56 -1.25 5.07
N ASP A 41 0.24 -1.76 6.25
CA ASP A 41 0.09 -3.21 6.49
C ASP A 41 -1.05 -3.82 5.66
N ALA A 42 -2.18 -3.11 5.57
CA ALA A 42 -3.29 -3.50 4.70
C ALA A 42 -2.87 -3.52 3.22
N GLY A 43 -2.06 -2.53 2.80
CA GLY A 43 -1.42 -2.51 1.50
C GLY A 43 -0.53 -3.73 1.29
N ALA A 44 0.33 -4.05 2.24
CA ALA A 44 1.27 -5.16 2.17
C ALA A 44 0.59 -6.52 2.03
N SER A 45 -0.49 -6.75 2.79
CA SER A 45 -1.32 -7.95 2.69
C SER A 45 -1.97 -8.07 1.29
N SER A 46 -2.49 -6.97 0.75
CA SER A 46 -3.03 -6.93 -0.61
C SER A 46 -1.95 -7.20 -1.67
N ALA A 47 -0.78 -6.57 -1.54
CA ALA A 47 0.36 -6.76 -2.43
C ALA A 47 0.82 -8.22 -2.43
N ARG A 48 0.89 -8.86 -1.27
CA ARG A 48 1.25 -10.29 -1.14
C ARG A 48 0.24 -11.21 -1.84
N SER A 49 -1.05 -10.97 -1.67
CA SER A 49 -2.09 -11.76 -2.36
C SER A 49 -2.03 -11.58 -3.89
N GLN A 50 -1.76 -10.36 -4.35
CA GLN A 50 -1.59 -10.09 -5.78
C GLN A 50 -0.32 -10.75 -6.34
N LEU A 51 0.80 -10.68 -5.61
CA LEU A 51 2.07 -11.32 -5.97
C LEU A 51 1.93 -12.82 -6.16
N GLN A 52 1.28 -13.51 -5.22
CA GLN A 52 1.01 -14.95 -5.33
C GLN A 52 0.18 -15.28 -6.57
N THR A 53 -0.83 -14.46 -6.86
CA THR A 53 -1.66 -14.64 -8.06
C THR A 53 -0.82 -14.46 -9.33
N MET A 54 0.01 -13.43 -9.40
CA MET A 54 0.87 -13.16 -10.56
C MET A 54 1.91 -14.26 -10.77
N ARG A 55 2.57 -14.74 -9.70
CA ARG A 55 3.50 -15.87 -9.77
C ARG A 55 2.84 -17.13 -10.31
N SER A 56 1.62 -17.42 -9.89
CA SER A 56 0.86 -18.56 -10.43
C SER A 56 0.62 -18.43 -11.93
N GLN A 57 0.41 -17.22 -12.45
CA GLN A 57 0.24 -17.00 -13.89
C GLN A 57 1.55 -17.11 -14.66
N ILE A 58 2.66 -16.61 -14.09
CA ILE A 58 4.00 -16.78 -14.66
C ILE A 58 4.38 -18.26 -14.71
N GLU A 59 4.10 -19.03 -13.65
CA GLU A 59 4.37 -20.46 -13.63
C GLU A 59 3.49 -21.21 -14.65
N LEU A 60 2.22 -20.82 -14.79
CA LEU A 60 1.35 -21.38 -15.81
C LEU A 60 1.88 -21.10 -17.22
N TYR A 61 2.39 -19.89 -17.46
CA TYR A 61 3.07 -19.55 -18.72
C TYR A 61 4.25 -20.46 -18.97
N ARG A 62 5.12 -20.67 -17.97
CA ARG A 62 6.29 -21.54 -18.09
C ARG A 62 5.90 -22.97 -18.43
N VAL A 63 4.86 -23.51 -17.80
CA VAL A 63 4.37 -24.86 -18.07
C VAL A 63 3.87 -25.00 -19.52
N GLN A 64 3.20 -23.97 -20.05
CA GLN A 64 2.64 -24.00 -21.41
C GLN A 64 3.69 -23.70 -22.49
N ASN A 65 4.74 -22.93 -22.16
CA ASN A 65 5.79 -22.50 -23.08
C ASN A 65 7.10 -23.29 -22.90
N ASN A 66 7.02 -24.60 -22.60
CA ASN A 66 8.17 -25.51 -22.49
C ASN A 66 9.27 -25.03 -21.51
N GLY A 67 8.89 -24.38 -20.42
CA GLY A 67 9.79 -23.84 -19.41
C GLY A 67 10.35 -22.45 -19.74
N ALA A 68 9.98 -21.85 -20.88
CA ALA A 68 10.33 -20.48 -21.20
C ALA A 68 9.63 -19.52 -20.24
N THR A 69 10.36 -18.51 -19.80
CA THR A 69 9.85 -17.42 -18.98
C THR A 69 9.29 -16.32 -19.87
N PRO A 70 8.24 -15.62 -19.43
CA PRO A 70 7.79 -14.41 -20.11
C PRO A 70 8.95 -13.40 -20.27
N ALA A 71 8.99 -12.65 -21.37
CA ALA A 71 9.98 -11.61 -21.55
C ALA A 71 9.72 -10.47 -20.55
N ASP A 72 10.81 -9.90 -20.04
CA ASP A 72 10.74 -8.65 -19.30
C ASP A 72 10.49 -7.49 -20.28
N ASP A 73 9.64 -6.55 -19.89
CA ASP A 73 9.31 -5.38 -20.72
C ASP A 73 10.45 -4.35 -20.76
N GLY A 74 11.52 -4.59 -20.00
CA GLY A 74 12.71 -3.73 -19.92
C GLY A 74 12.44 -2.40 -19.20
N ALA A 75 11.23 -2.21 -18.66
CA ALA A 75 10.86 -1.04 -17.87
C ALA A 75 11.01 -1.30 -16.35
N GLY A 76 11.47 -2.50 -15.96
CA GLY A 76 11.52 -2.92 -14.57
C GLY A 76 10.13 -3.08 -13.95
N ALA A 77 9.07 -3.07 -14.77
CA ALA A 77 7.71 -3.19 -14.28
C ALA A 77 7.29 -4.66 -14.19
N GLY A 78 7.85 -5.54 -15.03
CA GLY A 78 7.58 -6.99 -15.03
C GLY A 78 7.09 -7.50 -16.39
N PRO A 79 6.72 -8.79 -16.48
CA PRO A 79 6.47 -9.46 -17.76
C PRO A 79 5.06 -9.24 -18.33
N TRP A 80 4.45 -8.08 -18.07
CA TRP A 80 3.02 -7.91 -18.26
C TRP A 80 2.60 -7.92 -19.73
N ALA A 81 3.48 -7.48 -20.64
CA ALA A 81 3.19 -7.42 -22.06
C ALA A 81 2.85 -8.81 -22.64
N ASP A 82 3.71 -9.80 -22.38
CA ASP A 82 3.52 -11.18 -22.87
C ASP A 82 2.35 -11.86 -22.18
N LEU A 83 2.22 -11.69 -20.86
CA LEU A 83 1.14 -12.30 -20.09
C LEU A 83 -0.25 -11.76 -20.48
N VAL A 84 -0.34 -10.48 -20.86
CA VAL A 84 -1.58 -9.89 -21.38
C VAL A 84 -1.82 -10.34 -22.83
N ALA A 85 -0.79 -10.35 -23.68
CA ALA A 85 -0.91 -10.73 -25.08
C ALA A 85 -1.36 -12.20 -25.25
N GLU A 86 -0.86 -13.09 -24.39
CA GLU A 86 -1.21 -14.51 -24.37
C GLU A 86 -2.40 -14.83 -23.44
N ASN A 87 -3.06 -13.81 -22.87
CA ASN A 87 -4.30 -13.93 -22.09
C ASN A 87 -4.19 -14.75 -20.78
N TYR A 88 -3.01 -14.74 -20.14
CA TYR A 88 -2.82 -15.23 -18.77
C TYR A 88 -3.35 -14.24 -17.73
N ILE A 89 -3.21 -12.94 -18.01
CA ILE A 89 -3.76 -11.85 -17.20
C ILE A 89 -4.52 -10.86 -18.08
N ARG A 90 -5.45 -10.11 -17.49
CA ARG A 90 -6.26 -9.11 -18.22
C ARG A 90 -5.58 -7.75 -18.35
N SER A 91 -4.72 -7.43 -17.39
CA SER A 91 -3.99 -6.17 -17.31
C SER A 91 -2.81 -6.34 -16.37
N ALA A 92 -1.83 -5.44 -16.45
CA ALA A 92 -0.78 -5.34 -15.44
C ALA A 92 -1.38 -5.15 -14.04
N PRO A 93 -0.77 -5.74 -12.99
CA PRO A 93 -1.19 -5.52 -11.62
C PRO A 93 -0.97 -4.06 -11.22
N ASN A 94 -1.79 -3.57 -10.29
CA ASN A 94 -1.62 -2.26 -9.69
C ASN A 94 -1.19 -2.46 -8.23
N TRP A 95 0.10 -2.27 -7.97
CA TRP A 95 0.65 -2.43 -6.63
C TRP A 95 0.22 -1.28 -5.72
N PRO A 96 -0.01 -1.53 -4.43
CA PRO A 96 -0.20 -0.47 -3.44
C PRO A 96 1.00 0.48 -3.41
N ASN A 97 0.77 1.75 -3.03
CA ASN A 97 1.84 2.74 -2.96
C ASN A 97 3.02 2.27 -2.11
N GLY A 98 4.23 2.54 -2.58
CA GLY A 98 5.48 2.12 -1.94
C GLY A 98 5.96 0.73 -2.34
N PHE A 99 5.14 -0.10 -3.00
CA PHE A 99 5.58 -1.39 -3.52
C PHE A 99 6.05 -1.27 -4.97
N GLU A 100 7.24 -1.79 -5.24
CA GLU A 100 7.82 -1.89 -6.57
C GLU A 100 8.02 -3.36 -6.92
N SER A 101 7.66 -3.76 -8.13
CA SER A 101 7.91 -5.13 -8.61
C SER A 101 9.29 -5.25 -9.22
N VAL A 102 9.96 -6.36 -8.92
CA VAL A 102 11.23 -6.75 -9.52
C VAL A 102 11.05 -8.10 -10.17
N TYR A 103 11.33 -8.18 -11.47
CA TYR A 103 11.19 -9.42 -12.23
C TYR A 103 12.54 -9.85 -12.82
N SER A 104 12.84 -11.15 -12.73
CA SER A 104 13.99 -11.77 -13.39
C SER A 104 13.51 -12.63 -14.54
N ALA A 105 13.67 -12.16 -15.79
CA ALA A 105 13.40 -12.98 -16.98
C ALA A 105 14.29 -14.23 -17.06
N THR A 106 15.43 -14.26 -16.37
CA THR A 106 16.32 -15.44 -16.36
C THR A 106 15.73 -16.58 -15.53
N THR A 107 15.15 -16.26 -14.38
CA THR A 107 14.62 -17.29 -13.45
C THR A 107 13.11 -17.45 -13.55
N GLY A 108 12.39 -16.42 -14.02
CA GLY A 108 10.94 -16.32 -13.95
C GLY A 108 10.43 -15.84 -12.59
N ASP A 109 11.33 -15.41 -11.72
CA ASP A 109 10.99 -14.96 -10.37
C ASP A 109 10.47 -13.53 -10.41
N LEU A 110 9.33 -13.33 -9.75
CA LEU A 110 8.73 -12.02 -9.49
C LEU A 110 8.82 -11.79 -7.98
N THR A 111 9.38 -10.67 -7.55
CA THR A 111 9.42 -10.22 -6.16
C THR A 111 8.84 -8.81 -6.04
N LEU A 112 8.56 -8.36 -4.82
CA LEU A 112 8.28 -6.95 -4.56
C LEU A 112 9.28 -6.42 -3.54
N THR A 113 9.70 -5.18 -3.75
CA THR A 113 10.46 -4.37 -2.80
C THR A 113 9.58 -3.25 -2.27
N PHE A 114 9.93 -2.71 -1.11
CA PHE A 114 9.27 -1.54 -0.54
C PHE A 114 10.20 -0.33 -0.56
N ASP A 115 9.72 0.79 -1.08
CA ASP A 115 10.42 2.07 -1.07
C ASP A 115 10.40 2.68 0.34
N LEU A 116 11.51 2.54 1.05
CA LEU A 116 11.71 3.09 2.40
C LEU A 116 11.64 4.62 2.47
N THR A 117 11.63 5.33 1.33
CA THR A 117 11.40 6.78 1.33
C THR A 117 9.92 7.13 1.54
N GLN A 118 9.00 6.18 1.33
CA GLN A 118 7.56 6.36 1.56
C GLN A 118 7.16 6.13 3.03
N GLY A 119 8.01 5.51 3.83
CA GLY A 119 7.72 5.16 5.23
C GLY A 119 8.60 4.01 5.72
N PRO A 120 8.45 3.60 7.00
CA PRO A 120 8.99 2.33 7.47
C PRO A 120 8.41 1.18 6.65
N SER A 121 9.13 0.06 6.51
CA SER A 121 8.56 -1.12 5.87
C SER A 121 7.31 -1.59 6.63
N PRO A 122 6.28 -2.10 5.94
CA PRO A 122 5.13 -2.72 6.60
C PRO A 122 5.57 -3.95 7.39
N ASP A 123 4.96 -4.19 8.55
CA ASP A 123 5.24 -5.40 9.33
C ASP A 123 4.58 -6.61 8.63
N LEU A 124 5.42 -7.52 8.16
CA LEU A 124 5.01 -8.70 7.40
C LEU A 124 5.32 -10.01 8.11
N ASN A 125 6.12 -9.95 9.17
CA ASN A 125 6.59 -11.10 9.91
C ASN A 125 5.90 -11.25 11.29
N GLY A 126 5.20 -10.20 11.74
CA GLY A 126 4.39 -10.19 12.95
C GLY A 126 5.20 -9.94 14.23
N ASP A 127 6.36 -9.30 14.12
CA ASP A 127 7.19 -8.86 15.25
C ASP A 127 6.98 -7.39 15.61
N ASP A 128 6.01 -6.73 14.99
CA ASP A 128 5.66 -5.30 15.15
C ASP A 128 6.85 -4.37 14.87
N ALA A 129 7.85 -4.82 14.10
CA ALA A 129 9.03 -4.05 13.74
C ALA A 129 9.15 -3.92 12.23
N GLY A 130 8.66 -2.80 11.67
CA GLY A 130 8.83 -2.45 10.25
C GLY A 130 10.30 -2.29 9.86
N ASP A 131 10.96 -3.41 9.56
CA ASP A 131 12.41 -3.51 9.38
C ASP A 131 12.80 -4.23 8.07
N SER A 132 14.10 -4.46 7.88
CA SER A 132 14.61 -5.09 6.66
C SER A 132 14.23 -6.58 6.50
N ALA A 133 13.87 -7.26 7.59
CA ALA A 133 13.39 -8.64 7.53
C ALA A 133 12.05 -8.70 6.78
N ASP A 134 11.18 -7.70 6.92
CA ASP A 134 9.89 -7.63 6.22
C ASP A 134 10.04 -7.50 4.70
N VAL A 135 11.02 -6.71 4.25
CA VAL A 135 11.35 -6.58 2.82
C VAL A 135 11.81 -7.94 2.27
N THR A 136 12.64 -8.65 3.03
CA THR A 136 13.17 -9.97 2.66
C THR A 136 12.07 -11.04 2.62
N ILE A 137 11.07 -10.93 3.50
CA ILE A 137 9.89 -11.81 3.47
C ILE A 137 9.22 -11.70 2.11
N ILE A 138 8.94 -10.51 1.56
CA ILE A 138 8.25 -10.38 0.26
C ILE A 138 9.05 -10.99 -0.90
N GLU A 139 10.37 -10.90 -0.85
CA GLU A 139 11.26 -11.50 -1.85
C GLU A 139 11.30 -13.04 -1.77
N GLY A 140 11.08 -13.62 -0.60
CA GLY A 140 11.25 -15.06 -0.34
C GLY A 140 10.02 -15.96 -0.48
N TRP A 141 8.81 -15.41 -0.70
CA TRP A 141 7.60 -16.23 -1.00
C TRP A 141 7.51 -16.63 -2.46
#